data_AF-A0A2P6NXN9-F1
#
_entry.id   AF-A0A2P6NXN9-F1
#
_cell.length_a   1.000
_cell.length_b   1.000
_cell.length_c   1.000
_cell.angle_alpha   90.00
_cell.angle_beta   90.00
_cell.angle_gamma   90.00
#
_symmetry.space_group_name_H-M   'P 1'
#
loop_
_entity.id
_entity.type
_entity.pdbx_description
1 polymer ?
#
loop_
_entity_poly.entity_id
_entity_poly.type
_entity_poly.pdbx_seq_one_letter_code
_entity_poly.pdbx_strand_id
1 'polypeptide(L)'
;MLSMTARRVTQPLGVFPFSNSMRVTILSLVFTLACAQWTCEWIKSSDIKLRMTGPRTSFTFTFGAGGTIAQGYDAERSDINIFGPGTSSAEDTDRVVQTVHWDLSLATTVNGESSRWNVNQAGAGNNSFSYIVSAETSAYNGVCQLKVFSVDNQQWDTRIDSIFGGSDSYYLEYTATSDGALTLRRIMLFGQATANGQKVSLPQPYIEQWHTFSNSIFSNAAVAFDAQGNPTWYYDMSNLPGYGNIPVDHTYGYVTAFTNGQATTAFTIVYGTHQLSDCSWNNSSYLCQSGGYVLNSNPYPYEHLLALLPGLNLGGPLRAGDLLDQTFVYRFDKGVQASDVEIYQQSASNVPGPRLFRDYQNGRGGGGLDSIVDQLKSNMCGRGVRTKHLNRLRGYQTISCIH
;
A
#
# COMPACT_ATOMS: atom_id res chain seq x y z
N MET A 1 15.88 -15.02 -24.89
CA MET A 1 15.13 -15.81 -23.89
C MET A 1 16.13 -16.33 -22.88
N LEU A 2 16.32 -15.62 -21.77
CA LEU A 2 17.14 -16.11 -20.65
C LEU A 2 16.26 -16.98 -19.76
N SER A 3 16.72 -18.21 -19.51
CA SER A 3 16.09 -19.15 -18.60
C SER A 3 16.13 -18.58 -17.18
N MET A 4 14.95 -18.30 -16.63
CA MET A 4 14.74 -17.87 -15.25
C MET A 4 14.85 -19.10 -14.34
N THR A 5 15.67 -19.05 -13.29
CA THR A 5 15.73 -20.12 -12.29
C THR A 5 15.41 -19.57 -10.90
N ALA A 6 14.14 -19.62 -10.52
CA ALA A 6 13.74 -19.47 -9.12
C ALA A 6 14.26 -20.68 -8.31
N ARG A 7 14.74 -20.47 -7.09
CA ARG A 7 15.13 -21.58 -6.20
C ARG A 7 13.88 -22.25 -5.64
N ARG A 8 13.39 -23.28 -6.33
CA ARG A 8 12.35 -24.18 -5.82
C ARG A 8 13.00 -25.31 -5.03
N VAL A 9 12.90 -25.28 -3.71
CA VAL A 9 13.37 -26.38 -2.86
C VAL A 9 12.23 -27.38 -2.71
N THR A 10 12.30 -28.51 -3.43
CA THR A 10 11.44 -29.67 -3.20
C THR A 10 12.07 -30.55 -2.12
N GLN A 11 11.49 -30.59 -0.92
CA GLN A 11 11.89 -31.58 0.09
C GLN A 11 11.18 -32.92 -0.15
N PRO A 12 11.86 -34.07 0.04
CA PRO A 12 11.23 -35.38 -0.06
C PRO A 12 10.36 -35.64 1.19
N LEU A 13 9.12 -36.07 0.95
CA LEU A 13 8.18 -36.50 1.99
C LEU A 13 8.72 -37.75 2.70
N GLY A 14 9.17 -37.58 3.94
CA GLY A 14 9.48 -38.66 4.85
C GLY A 14 8.20 -39.28 5.41
N VAL A 15 7.97 -40.55 5.10
CA VAL A 15 6.89 -41.37 5.67
C VAL A 15 7.26 -41.73 7.12
N PHE A 16 6.45 -41.30 8.09
CA PHE A 16 6.53 -41.78 9.47
C PHE A 16 5.40 -42.78 9.76
N PRO A 17 5.68 -43.91 10.45
CA PRO A 17 4.65 -44.87 10.81
C PRO A 17 3.92 -44.46 12.10
N PHE A 18 2.63 -44.77 12.12
CA PHE A 18 1.75 -44.74 13.29
C PHE A 18 2.17 -45.75 14.36
N SER A 19 2.05 -45.39 15.65
CA SER A 19 1.41 -46.26 16.66
C SER A 19 1.08 -45.55 17.99
N ASN A 20 -0.19 -45.72 18.39
CA ASN A 20 -0.73 -45.97 19.73
C ASN A 20 -0.76 -44.90 20.84
N SER A 21 -1.99 -44.40 21.04
CA SER A 21 -2.77 -44.50 22.29
C SER A 21 -2.20 -43.90 23.58
N MET A 22 -2.61 -42.65 23.87
CA MET A 22 -2.71 -42.15 25.24
C MET A 22 -4.09 -41.58 25.53
N ARG A 23 -4.62 -41.99 26.69
CA ARG A 23 -5.94 -41.64 27.22
C ARG A 23 -5.99 -40.16 27.59
N VAL A 24 -7.07 -39.52 27.19
CA VAL A 24 -7.44 -38.14 27.54
C VAL A 24 -7.95 -38.10 28.98
N THR A 25 -7.28 -37.34 29.84
CA THR A 25 -7.85 -36.87 31.10
C THR A 25 -8.28 -35.41 30.89
N ILE A 26 -9.58 -35.18 30.75
CA ILE A 26 -10.15 -33.84 30.67
C ILE A 26 -10.20 -33.27 32.08
N LEU A 27 -9.12 -32.60 32.49
CA LEU A 27 -9.19 -31.60 33.56
C LEU A 27 -9.56 -30.27 32.90
N SER A 28 -10.75 -29.78 33.18
CA SER A 28 -11.22 -28.44 32.79
C SER A 28 -10.40 -27.37 33.51
N LEU A 29 -9.17 -27.11 33.04
CA LEU A 29 -8.54 -25.82 33.27
C LEU A 29 -9.23 -24.82 32.35
N VAL A 30 -9.99 -23.92 32.95
CA VAL A 30 -10.27 -22.62 32.35
C VAL A 30 -8.94 -21.87 32.33
N PHE A 31 -8.08 -22.21 31.36
CA PHE A 31 -7.07 -21.29 30.88
C PHE A 31 -7.86 -20.19 30.17
N THR A 32 -8.06 -19.06 30.84
CA THR A 32 -8.09 -17.78 30.14
C THR A 32 -6.74 -17.66 29.43
N LEU A 33 -6.64 -18.26 28.25
CA LEU A 33 -5.69 -17.86 27.23
C LEU A 33 -6.02 -16.38 27.02
N ALA A 34 -5.30 -15.51 27.72
CA ALA A 34 -5.13 -14.14 27.27
C ALA A 34 -4.46 -14.29 25.90
N CYS A 35 -5.27 -14.41 24.84
CA CYS A 35 -4.80 -14.25 23.48
C CYS A 35 -4.00 -12.97 23.52
N ALA A 36 -2.70 -13.06 23.31
CA ALA A 36 -1.82 -11.92 23.45
C ALA A 36 -2.23 -10.93 22.34
N GLN A 37 -3.00 -9.92 22.74
CA GLN A 37 -3.66 -8.99 21.83
C GLN A 37 -2.70 -7.87 21.46
N TRP A 38 -2.77 -7.44 20.21
CA TRP A 38 -2.11 -6.21 19.82
C TRP A 38 -2.84 -5.02 20.42
N THR A 39 -2.05 -4.06 20.86
CA THR A 39 -2.52 -2.76 21.32
C THR A 39 -1.99 -1.70 20.38
N CYS A 40 -2.67 -0.56 20.33
CA CYS A 40 -2.27 0.55 19.50
C CYS A 40 -2.41 1.87 20.26
N GLU A 41 -1.56 2.83 19.92
CA GLU A 41 -1.52 4.14 20.55
C GLU A 41 -1.15 5.23 19.52
N TRP A 42 -1.87 6.34 19.54
CA TRP A 42 -1.50 7.55 18.79
C TRP A 42 -0.57 8.43 19.61
N ILE A 43 0.68 8.54 19.18
CA ILE A 43 1.65 9.49 19.75
C ILE A 43 1.59 10.76 18.90
N LYS A 44 1.06 11.84 19.49
CA LYS A 44 0.91 13.14 18.84
C LYS A 44 1.99 14.09 19.34
N SER A 45 3.05 14.28 18.55
CA SER A 45 4.22 15.10 18.90
C SER A 45 4.48 16.16 17.81
N SER A 46 5.65 16.20 17.18
CA SER A 46 5.83 16.95 15.92
C SER A 46 4.95 16.40 14.80
N ASP A 47 4.66 15.10 14.87
CA ASP A 47 3.95 14.30 13.86
C ASP A 47 2.86 13.41 14.47
N ILE A 48 2.03 12.84 13.60
CA ILE A 48 1.12 11.74 13.95
C ILE A 48 1.91 10.44 13.81
N LYS A 49 2.09 9.74 14.94
CA LYS A 49 2.74 8.43 14.96
C LYS A 49 1.77 7.39 15.52
N LEU A 50 1.73 6.22 14.90
CA LEU A 50 1.02 5.05 15.40
C LEU A 50 2.04 4.10 16.00
N ARG A 51 1.93 3.82 17.29
CA ARG A 51 2.62 2.68 17.90
C ARG A 51 1.67 1.49 17.93
N MET A 52 2.11 0.35 17.42
CA MET A 52 1.45 -0.95 17.55
C MET A 52 2.32 -1.85 18.41
N THR A 53 1.78 -2.43 19.47
CA THR A 53 2.53 -3.28 20.40
C THR A 53 1.85 -4.64 20.46
N GLY A 54 2.57 -5.66 20.01
CA GLY A 54 2.15 -7.04 20.00
C GLY A 54 2.92 -7.89 21.01
N PRO A 55 2.69 -9.21 21.01
CA PRO A 55 3.28 -10.13 21.99
C PRO A 55 4.80 -10.32 21.84
N ARG A 56 5.31 -10.14 20.62
CA ARG A 56 6.71 -10.44 20.25
C ARG A 56 7.52 -9.23 19.83
N THR A 57 6.86 -8.07 19.63
CA THR A 57 7.46 -6.89 18.99
C THR A 57 6.53 -5.68 19.15
N SER A 58 7.08 -4.49 18.93
CA SER A 58 6.32 -3.25 18.78
C SER A 58 6.87 -2.47 17.61
N PHE A 59 6.00 -1.80 16.86
CA PHE A 59 6.37 -0.97 15.72
C PHE A 59 5.80 0.42 15.86
N THR A 60 6.54 1.42 15.41
CA THR A 60 6.07 2.81 15.34
C THR A 60 6.12 3.33 13.92
N PHE A 61 4.97 3.72 13.37
CA PHE A 61 4.85 4.34 12.05
C PHE A 61 4.66 5.84 12.18
N THR A 62 5.39 6.61 11.37
CA THR A 62 5.19 8.06 11.25
C THR A 62 4.52 8.36 9.92
N PHE A 63 3.40 9.08 9.97
CA PHE A 63 2.63 9.46 8.78
C PHE A 63 3.00 10.87 8.34
N GLY A 64 3.17 11.06 7.02
CA GLY A 64 3.69 12.28 6.41
C GLY A 64 2.81 12.84 5.30
N ALA A 65 3.47 13.45 4.31
CA ALA A 65 2.82 14.11 3.18
C ALA A 65 1.92 13.16 2.38
N GLY A 66 0.84 13.69 1.80
CA GLY A 66 -0.23 12.90 1.19
C GLY A 66 -0.86 11.84 2.11
N GLY A 67 -0.64 11.87 3.43
CA GLY A 67 -1.06 10.82 4.34
C GLY A 67 -0.29 9.50 4.21
N THR A 68 0.88 9.51 3.57
CA THR A 68 1.72 8.31 3.37
C THR A 68 2.47 7.91 4.64
N ILE A 69 2.96 6.67 4.72
CA ILE A 69 3.92 6.29 5.78
C ILE A 69 5.30 6.80 5.34
N ALA A 70 5.87 7.68 6.14
CA ALA A 70 7.19 8.27 5.90
C ALA A 70 8.31 7.47 6.57
N GLN A 71 8.03 6.86 7.73
CA GLN A 71 9.02 6.12 8.52
C GLN A 71 8.37 4.99 9.31
N GLY A 72 9.15 3.96 9.62
CA GLY A 72 8.74 2.81 10.40
C GLY A 72 9.90 2.32 11.26
N TYR A 73 9.67 2.12 12.54
CA TYR A 73 10.70 1.70 13.48
C TYR A 73 10.24 0.44 14.21
N ASP A 74 11.13 -0.52 14.36
CA ASP A 74 10.99 -1.60 15.32
C ASP A 74 11.36 -1.06 16.71
N ALA A 75 10.53 -1.26 17.73
CA ALA A 75 10.74 -0.71 19.06
C ALA A 75 11.99 -1.27 19.75
N GLU A 76 12.42 -2.48 19.40
CA GLU A 76 13.68 -3.05 19.88
C GLU A 76 14.90 -2.42 19.20
N ARG A 77 14.71 -1.75 18.06
CA ARG A 77 15.73 -1.06 17.26
C ARG A 77 15.25 0.33 16.86
N SER A 78 14.82 1.11 17.86
CA SER A 78 14.15 2.40 17.66
C SER A 78 15.00 3.45 16.93
N ASP A 79 16.29 3.19 16.79
CA ASP A 79 17.29 3.98 16.06
C ASP A 79 17.35 3.66 14.55
N ILE A 80 16.79 2.54 14.10
CA ILE A 80 16.86 2.10 12.70
C ILE A 80 15.49 2.14 12.04
N ASN A 81 15.35 2.99 11.02
CA ASN A 81 14.18 2.99 10.14
C ASN A 81 14.20 1.71 9.28
N ILE A 82 13.12 0.94 9.33
CA ILE A 82 12.97 -0.31 8.58
C ILE A 82 12.76 -0.06 7.09
N PHE A 83 12.22 1.11 6.78
CA PHE A 83 12.12 1.57 5.41
C PHE A 83 13.40 2.28 4.97
N GLY A 84 13.71 2.17 3.69
CA GLY A 84 14.85 2.90 3.12
C GLY A 84 14.59 4.40 3.11
N PRO A 85 15.61 5.26 2.90
CA PRO A 85 15.32 6.57 2.31
C PRO A 85 14.46 6.35 1.06
N GLY A 86 13.48 7.21 0.78
CA GLY A 86 12.84 7.15 -0.53
C GLY A 86 13.92 7.35 -1.60
N THR A 87 13.68 6.73 -2.75
CA THR A 87 14.63 6.56 -3.84
C THR A 87 15.29 7.89 -4.24
N SER A 88 16.58 7.80 -4.60
CA SER A 88 17.59 8.82 -4.99
C SER A 88 17.35 10.33 -4.75
N SER A 89 18.46 11.08 -4.72
CA SER A 89 18.48 12.56 -4.88
C SER A 89 17.86 13.08 -6.20
N ALA A 90 17.32 12.22 -7.07
CA ALA A 90 16.60 12.58 -8.28
C ALA A 90 15.09 12.27 -8.19
N GLU A 91 14.68 11.41 -7.25
CA GLU A 91 13.30 11.04 -7.01
C GLU A 91 12.73 11.73 -5.75
N ASP A 92 13.57 12.49 -5.03
CA ASP A 92 13.29 13.43 -3.95
C ASP A 92 11.95 13.18 -3.20
N THR A 93 11.76 11.95 -2.73
CA THR A 93 10.71 11.68 -1.77
C THR A 93 11.31 11.09 -0.52
N ASP A 94 11.03 11.74 0.60
CA ASP A 94 11.36 11.27 1.94
C ASP A 94 10.44 10.12 2.39
N ARG A 95 9.88 9.35 1.45
CA ARG A 95 8.64 8.59 1.64
C ARG A 95 8.72 7.21 1.06
N VAL A 96 8.12 6.29 1.80
CA VAL A 96 8.51 4.90 1.72
C VAL A 96 7.34 3.98 1.49
N VAL A 97 6.12 4.39 1.86
CA VAL A 97 4.86 3.73 1.49
C VAL A 97 3.91 4.73 0.84
N GLN A 98 3.94 4.83 -0.48
CA GLN A 98 3.22 5.85 -1.26
C GLN A 98 2.62 5.30 -2.55
N THR A 99 1.54 5.91 -3.03
CA THR A 99 0.97 5.59 -4.34
C THR A 99 1.56 6.48 -5.43
N VAL A 100 1.91 5.86 -6.54
CA VAL A 100 2.28 6.54 -7.79
C VAL A 100 1.28 6.15 -8.87
N HIS A 101 0.90 7.12 -9.70
CA HIS A 101 -0.01 6.91 -10.81
C HIS A 101 0.63 7.52 -12.06
N TRP A 102 0.81 6.71 -13.10
CA TRP A 102 1.28 7.20 -14.38
C TRP A 102 0.45 6.67 -15.54
N ASP A 103 0.50 7.38 -16.67
CA ASP A 103 0.00 6.88 -17.94
C ASP A 103 1.17 6.60 -18.89
N LEU A 104 1.32 5.34 -19.30
CA LEU A 104 2.45 4.89 -20.12
C LEU A 104 2.35 5.36 -21.58
N SER A 105 1.17 5.74 -22.05
CA SER A 105 0.94 6.12 -23.45
C SER A 105 1.15 7.61 -23.72
N LEU A 106 1.15 8.45 -22.67
CA LEU A 106 1.39 9.89 -22.78
C LEU A 106 2.87 10.25 -22.68
N ALA A 107 3.79 9.32 -22.95
CA ALA A 107 5.22 9.59 -22.91
C ALA A 107 5.64 10.58 -24.01
N THR A 108 6.28 11.68 -23.60
CA THR A 108 6.94 12.69 -24.43
C THR A 108 8.40 12.83 -23.98
N THR A 109 9.24 13.53 -24.75
CA THR A 109 10.61 13.85 -24.32
C THR A 109 10.71 15.32 -23.95
N VAL A 110 11.09 15.62 -22.72
CA VAL A 110 11.29 16.99 -22.22
C VAL A 110 12.70 17.09 -21.67
N ASN A 111 13.48 18.04 -22.18
CA ASN A 111 14.88 18.23 -21.81
C ASN A 111 15.75 16.96 -21.91
N GLY A 112 15.41 16.06 -22.84
CA GLY A 112 16.14 14.79 -23.06
C GLY A 112 15.70 13.64 -22.15
N GLU A 113 14.76 13.85 -21.24
CA GLU A 113 14.19 12.82 -20.37
C GLU A 113 12.80 12.40 -20.86
N SER A 114 12.49 11.10 -20.76
CA SER A 114 11.14 10.59 -21.06
C SER A 114 10.17 11.04 -19.97
N SER A 115 9.34 12.02 -20.27
CA SER A 115 8.29 12.53 -19.39
C SER A 115 6.94 11.93 -19.73
N ARG A 116 6.23 11.40 -18.75
CA ARG A 116 4.88 10.88 -18.87
C ARG A 116 3.98 11.63 -17.89
N TRP A 117 2.66 11.61 -18.10
CA TRP A 117 1.74 12.01 -17.05
C TRP A 117 1.99 11.11 -15.84
N ASN A 118 2.42 11.69 -14.71
CA ASN A 118 2.90 10.98 -13.53
C ASN A 118 2.66 11.80 -12.26
N VAL A 119 1.88 11.25 -11.35
CA VAL A 119 1.39 11.90 -10.13
C VAL A 119 1.77 11.02 -8.95
N ASN A 120 2.17 11.62 -7.84
CA ASN A 120 2.55 10.90 -6.64
C ASN A 120 1.76 11.43 -5.46
N GLN A 121 1.01 10.54 -4.81
CA GLN A 121 0.14 10.83 -3.67
C GLN A 121 0.77 11.80 -2.65
N ALA A 122 2.06 11.71 -2.39
CA ALA A 122 2.72 12.53 -1.40
C ALA A 122 3.37 13.82 -1.90
N GLY A 123 3.44 14.02 -3.21
CA GLY A 123 3.87 15.24 -3.87
C GLY A 123 5.11 15.06 -4.73
N ALA A 124 5.54 16.17 -5.31
CA ALA A 124 6.63 16.21 -6.28
C ALA A 124 8.02 16.20 -5.63
N GLY A 125 9.03 15.85 -6.44
CA GLY A 125 10.41 15.73 -6.00
C GLY A 125 11.00 17.03 -5.42
N ASN A 126 10.63 18.21 -5.88
CA ASN A 126 11.22 19.46 -5.35
C ASN A 126 10.73 19.88 -3.93
N ASN A 127 10.40 18.93 -3.04
CA ASN A 127 9.76 19.12 -1.74
C ASN A 127 8.37 19.78 -1.81
N SER A 128 7.73 19.76 -2.98
CA SER A 128 6.37 20.25 -3.13
C SER A 128 5.36 19.15 -2.75
N PHE A 129 5.08 19.05 -1.45
CA PHE A 129 4.15 18.06 -0.89
C PHE A 129 2.73 18.23 -1.40
N SER A 130 2.00 17.13 -1.58
CA SER A 130 0.54 17.17 -1.82
C SER A 130 -0.18 17.92 -0.70
N TYR A 131 -1.29 18.56 -1.03
CA TYR A 131 -2.10 19.26 -0.05
C TYR A 131 -2.75 18.24 0.89
N ILE A 132 -2.56 18.41 2.20
CA ILE A 132 -3.40 17.73 3.19
C ILE A 132 -4.56 18.64 3.55
N VAL A 133 -5.77 18.16 3.37
CA VAL A 133 -6.99 18.92 3.65
C VAL A 133 -7.46 18.67 5.09
N SER A 134 -7.48 17.40 5.50
CA SER A 134 -7.80 17.03 6.88
C SER A 134 -7.10 15.74 7.28
N ALA A 135 -6.87 15.60 8.59
CA ALA A 135 -6.36 14.38 9.20
C ALA A 135 -7.05 14.17 10.55
N GLU A 136 -7.63 12.99 10.74
CA GLU A 136 -8.40 12.65 11.93
C GLU A 136 -7.91 11.33 12.50
N THR A 137 -7.62 11.32 13.80
CA THR A 137 -7.23 10.10 14.52
C THR A 137 -8.32 9.73 15.52
N SER A 138 -8.67 8.46 15.60
CA SER A 138 -9.52 7.92 16.66
C SER A 138 -8.89 6.67 17.27
N ALA A 139 -9.27 6.37 18.51
CA ALA A 139 -8.90 5.13 19.19
C ALA A 139 -10.10 4.66 20.02
N TYR A 140 -10.62 3.47 19.72
CA TYR A 140 -11.79 2.90 20.41
C TYR A 140 -11.68 1.38 20.47
N ASN A 141 -11.93 0.79 21.65
CA ASN A 141 -11.87 -0.67 21.87
C ASN A 141 -10.61 -1.35 21.32
N GLY A 142 -9.44 -0.73 21.51
CA GLY A 142 -8.15 -1.28 21.04
C GLY A 142 -7.92 -1.18 19.53
N VAL A 143 -8.79 -0.49 18.79
CA VAL A 143 -8.62 -0.17 17.36
C VAL A 143 -8.21 1.29 17.22
N CYS A 144 -7.14 1.56 16.49
CA CYS A 144 -6.64 2.90 16.20
C CYS A 144 -6.82 3.20 14.73
N GLN A 145 -7.43 4.33 14.42
CA GLN A 145 -7.71 4.73 13.05
C GLN A 145 -7.15 6.12 12.75
N LEU A 146 -6.59 6.28 11.56
CA LEU A 146 -6.19 7.56 10.98
C LEU A 146 -6.87 7.69 9.62
N LYS A 147 -7.65 8.76 9.46
CA LYS A 147 -8.26 9.18 8.19
C LYS A 147 -7.54 10.40 7.68
N VAL A 148 -7.12 10.41 6.42
CA VAL A 148 -6.47 11.56 5.78
C VAL A 148 -7.15 11.83 4.45
N PHE A 149 -7.53 13.09 4.25
CA PHE A 149 -7.93 13.61 2.96
C PHE A 149 -6.80 14.45 2.39
N SER A 150 -6.41 14.16 1.17
CA SER A 150 -5.36 14.90 0.47
C SER A 150 -5.69 15.10 -1.00
N VAL A 151 -5.04 16.09 -1.60
CA VAL A 151 -5.17 16.43 -3.01
C VAL A 151 -3.77 16.55 -3.58
N ASP A 152 -3.48 15.77 -4.60
CA ASP A 152 -2.30 15.96 -5.43
C ASP A 152 -2.73 16.72 -6.69
N ASN A 153 -1.95 17.73 -7.06
CA ASN A 153 -2.21 18.58 -8.19
C ASN A 153 -0.95 18.93 -8.98
N GLN A 154 0.12 18.17 -8.78
CA GLN A 154 1.40 18.35 -9.46
C GLN A 154 1.88 17.05 -10.07
N GLN A 155 2.71 17.17 -11.08
CA GLN A 155 3.46 16.03 -11.55
C GLN A 155 4.56 15.70 -10.55
N TRP A 156 4.95 14.43 -10.51
CA TRP A 156 6.11 13.96 -9.75
C TRP A 156 7.35 14.81 -10.00
N ASP A 157 7.59 15.18 -11.27
CA ASP A 157 8.60 16.14 -11.66
C ASP A 157 7.95 17.47 -12.05
N THR A 158 8.12 18.50 -11.22
CA THR A 158 7.52 19.81 -11.48
C THR A 158 8.02 20.48 -12.77
N ARG A 159 9.15 20.04 -13.36
CA ARG A 159 9.63 20.57 -14.65
C ARG A 159 8.63 20.31 -15.79
N ILE A 160 7.74 19.33 -15.63
CA ILE A 160 6.73 18.97 -16.63
C ILE A 160 5.31 19.44 -16.29
N ASP A 161 5.12 20.22 -15.21
CA ASP A 161 3.81 20.79 -14.82
C ASP A 161 3.24 21.73 -15.91
N SER A 162 4.08 22.29 -16.79
CA SER A 162 3.63 23.13 -17.92
C SER A 162 3.04 22.32 -19.08
N ILE A 163 3.35 21.02 -19.13
CA ILE A 163 2.94 20.11 -20.20
C ILE A 163 1.81 19.24 -19.69
N PHE A 164 1.96 18.63 -18.51
CA PHE A 164 0.95 17.76 -17.93
C PHE A 164 0.35 18.41 -16.68
N GLY A 165 -0.97 18.27 -16.56
CA GLY A 165 -1.70 18.74 -15.40
C GLY A 165 -2.82 17.78 -15.01
N GLY A 166 -3.37 18.01 -13.83
CA GLY A 166 -4.44 17.21 -13.27
C GLY A 166 -4.55 17.45 -11.78
N SER A 167 -5.62 16.97 -11.18
CA SER A 167 -5.78 16.95 -9.73
C SER A 167 -6.48 15.66 -9.35
N ASP A 168 -5.86 14.86 -8.50
CA ASP A 168 -6.46 13.66 -7.95
C ASP A 168 -6.68 13.88 -6.45
N SER A 169 -7.86 13.47 -5.95
CA SER A 169 -8.16 13.55 -4.53
C SER A 169 -8.16 12.15 -3.90
N TYR A 170 -7.60 12.07 -2.71
CA TYR A 170 -7.30 10.83 -2.02
C TYR A 170 -7.95 10.84 -0.64
N TYR A 171 -8.63 9.75 -0.31
CA TYR A 171 -9.02 9.39 1.04
C TYR A 171 -8.23 8.15 1.45
N LEU A 172 -7.58 8.24 2.60
CA LEU A 172 -6.76 7.17 3.17
C LEU A 172 -7.27 6.88 4.56
N GLU A 173 -7.54 5.62 4.82
CA GLU A 173 -7.95 5.15 6.14
C GLU A 173 -7.01 4.03 6.57
N TYR A 174 -6.16 4.36 7.54
CA TYR A 174 -5.32 3.39 8.23
C TYR A 174 -6.06 2.89 9.46
N THR A 175 -6.22 1.58 9.59
CA THR A 175 -6.86 0.95 10.76
C THR A 175 -5.94 -0.12 11.32
N ALA A 176 -5.46 0.10 12.55
CA ALA A 176 -4.72 -0.88 13.32
C ALA A 176 -5.69 -1.78 14.09
N THR A 177 -5.63 -3.08 13.82
CA THR A 177 -6.54 -4.08 14.40
C THR A 177 -5.86 -4.88 15.52
N SER A 178 -6.67 -5.47 16.39
CA SER A 178 -6.20 -6.20 17.59
C SER A 178 -5.48 -7.52 17.29
N ASP A 179 -5.56 -8.00 16.05
CA ASP A 179 -4.81 -9.14 15.52
C ASP A 179 -3.46 -8.76 14.89
N GLY A 180 -3.06 -7.48 15.02
CA GLY A 180 -1.73 -7.00 14.61
C GLY A 180 -1.61 -6.56 13.16
N ALA A 181 -2.73 -6.42 12.45
CA ALA A 181 -2.72 -5.88 11.10
C ALA A 181 -2.83 -4.36 11.10
N LEU A 182 -2.18 -3.72 10.12
CA LEU A 182 -2.43 -2.33 9.75
C LEU A 182 -3.05 -2.31 8.35
N THR A 183 -4.35 -2.09 8.28
CA THR A 183 -5.09 -2.04 7.02
C THR A 183 -5.07 -0.62 6.47
N LEU A 184 -4.75 -0.45 5.18
CA LEU A 184 -4.92 0.79 4.43
C LEU A 184 -6.06 0.61 3.42
N ARG A 185 -7.18 1.30 3.64
CA ARG A 185 -8.18 1.53 2.58
C ARG A 185 -7.87 2.85 1.90
N ARG A 186 -7.83 2.84 0.57
CA ARG A 186 -7.57 4.02 -0.26
C ARG A 186 -8.67 4.19 -1.28
N ILE A 187 -9.25 5.38 -1.29
CA ILE A 187 -10.20 5.80 -2.31
C ILE A 187 -9.58 6.97 -3.07
N MET A 188 -9.51 6.85 -4.38
CA MET A 188 -8.99 7.86 -5.31
C MET A 188 -10.11 8.32 -6.21
N LEU A 189 -10.36 9.64 -6.24
CA LEU A 189 -11.23 10.26 -7.23
C LEU A 189 -10.35 11.00 -8.24
N PHE A 190 -10.41 10.54 -9.50
CA PHE A 190 -9.59 11.07 -10.58
C PHE A 190 -10.19 12.37 -11.12
N GLY A 191 -9.38 13.42 -11.19
CA GLY A 191 -9.79 14.68 -11.82
C GLY A 191 -9.53 14.69 -13.32
N GLN A 192 -9.70 15.88 -13.91
CA GLN A 192 -9.43 16.08 -15.33
C GLN A 192 -7.93 16.19 -15.58
N ALA A 193 -7.35 15.17 -16.22
CA ALA A 193 -6.00 15.25 -16.77
C ALA A 193 -5.94 16.23 -17.95
N THR A 194 -4.83 16.95 -18.07
CA THR A 194 -4.54 17.83 -19.20
C THR A 194 -3.16 17.57 -19.77
N ALA A 195 -3.03 17.75 -21.08
CA ALA A 195 -1.76 17.79 -21.80
C ALA A 195 -1.72 19.05 -22.69
N ASN A 196 -0.71 19.90 -22.53
CA ASN A 196 -0.58 21.19 -23.20
C ASN A 196 -1.86 22.05 -23.08
N GLY A 197 -2.46 22.06 -21.88
CA GLY A 197 -3.70 22.77 -21.60
C GLY A 197 -4.98 22.15 -22.18
N GLN A 198 -4.87 21.06 -22.96
CA GLN A 198 -6.02 20.36 -23.51
C GLN A 198 -6.44 19.21 -22.60
N LYS A 199 -7.75 18.99 -22.47
CA LYS A 199 -8.29 17.83 -21.75
C LYS A 199 -7.89 16.54 -22.45
N VAL A 200 -7.35 15.60 -21.70
CA VAL A 200 -6.99 14.27 -22.21
C VAL A 200 -7.60 13.17 -21.33
N SER A 201 -7.87 12.02 -21.94
CA SER A 201 -8.05 10.78 -21.18
C SER A 201 -6.69 10.18 -20.84
N LEU A 202 -6.63 9.27 -19.88
CA LEU A 202 -5.46 8.45 -19.58
C LEU A 202 -5.68 7.06 -20.19
N PRO A 203 -5.14 6.72 -21.39
CA PRO A 203 -5.44 5.49 -22.10
C PRO A 203 -4.84 4.21 -21.48
N GLN A 204 -3.68 4.33 -20.84
CA GLN A 204 -2.93 3.21 -20.26
C GLN A 204 -2.48 3.56 -18.84
N PRO A 205 -3.46 3.77 -17.93
CA PRO A 205 -3.18 4.11 -16.56
C PRO A 205 -2.58 2.90 -15.84
N TYR A 206 -1.56 3.16 -15.05
CA TYR A 206 -0.94 2.18 -14.17
C TYR A 206 -0.71 2.83 -12.81
N ILE A 207 -1.23 2.18 -11.77
CA ILE A 207 -1.17 2.66 -10.39
C ILE A 207 -0.30 1.69 -9.61
N GLU A 208 0.68 2.20 -8.88
CA GLU A 208 1.63 1.40 -8.15
C GLU A 208 1.70 1.84 -6.69
N GLN A 209 1.70 0.89 -5.76
CA GLN A 209 1.96 1.17 -4.36
C GLN A 209 3.43 0.87 -4.06
N TRP A 210 4.21 1.92 -3.90
CA TRP A 210 5.63 1.82 -3.59
C TRP A 210 5.83 1.45 -2.13
N HIS A 211 6.67 0.44 -1.86
CA HIS A 211 7.21 0.11 -0.55
C HIS A 211 8.73 -0.02 -0.65
N THR A 212 9.48 0.95 -0.14
CA THR A 212 10.95 0.95 -0.19
C THR A 212 11.53 0.54 1.16
N PHE A 213 12.30 -0.56 1.15
CA PHE A 213 12.89 -1.16 2.33
C PHE A 213 14.39 -0.93 2.36
N SER A 214 14.94 -0.70 3.55
CA SER A 214 16.39 -0.59 3.74
C SER A 214 17.01 -1.97 3.56
N ASN A 215 17.99 -2.10 2.67
CA ASN A 215 18.66 -3.39 2.45
C ASN A 215 19.49 -3.87 3.65
N SER A 216 19.83 -2.96 4.57
CA SER A 216 20.51 -3.29 5.82
C SER A 216 19.64 -4.11 6.77
N ILE A 217 18.32 -4.10 6.54
CA ILE A 217 17.33 -4.85 7.31
C ILE A 217 16.71 -5.97 6.47
N PHE A 218 16.38 -5.70 5.21
CA PHE A 218 15.66 -6.62 4.35
C PHE A 218 16.48 -6.93 3.09
N SER A 219 16.87 -8.19 2.92
CA SER A 219 17.72 -8.65 1.81
C SER A 219 17.04 -9.62 0.86
N ASN A 220 15.79 -9.99 1.15
CA ASN A 220 15.02 -10.98 0.40
C ASN A 220 13.54 -10.57 0.31
N ALA A 221 12.86 -11.10 -0.71
CA ALA A 221 11.42 -10.97 -0.89
C ALA A 221 10.80 -12.35 -1.15
N ALA A 222 9.90 -12.79 -0.27
CA ALA A 222 9.16 -14.04 -0.40
C ALA A 222 7.74 -13.78 -0.90
N VAL A 223 7.27 -14.62 -1.81
CA VAL A 223 5.87 -14.63 -2.29
C VAL A 223 5.11 -15.87 -1.84
N ALA A 224 5.79 -16.81 -1.17
CA ALA A 224 5.18 -17.99 -0.56
C ALA A 224 6.02 -18.53 0.61
N PHE A 225 5.32 -19.07 1.61
CA PHE A 225 5.89 -19.82 2.74
C PHE A 225 5.27 -21.22 2.83
N ASP A 226 5.99 -22.18 3.41
CA ASP A 226 5.43 -23.48 3.82
C ASP A 226 4.62 -23.35 5.13
N ALA A 227 3.98 -24.45 5.56
CA ALA A 227 3.20 -24.48 6.79
C ALA A 227 4.03 -24.28 8.07
N GLN A 228 5.37 -24.27 7.98
CA GLN A 228 6.29 -24.03 9.09
C GLN A 228 6.80 -22.58 9.12
N GLY A 229 6.44 -21.75 8.12
CA GLY A 229 6.92 -20.38 8.00
C GLY A 229 8.26 -20.25 7.27
N ASN A 230 8.76 -21.30 6.60
CA ASN A 230 9.96 -21.19 5.77
C ASN A 230 9.60 -20.71 4.36
N PRO A 231 10.39 -19.80 3.77
CA PRO A 231 10.13 -19.31 2.42
C PRO A 231 10.33 -20.41 1.39
N THR A 232 9.31 -20.72 0.59
CA THR A 232 9.37 -21.76 -0.46
C THR A 232 9.50 -21.17 -1.87
N TRP A 233 9.09 -19.91 -2.03
CA TRP A 233 9.31 -19.12 -3.24
C TRP A 233 9.73 -17.71 -2.83
N TYR A 234 11.02 -17.44 -2.99
CA TYR A 234 11.60 -16.14 -2.68
C TYR A 234 12.72 -15.77 -3.66
N TYR A 235 13.03 -14.49 -3.66
CA TYR A 235 14.15 -13.88 -4.36
C TYR A 235 15.08 -13.26 -3.33
N ASP A 236 16.38 -13.41 -3.55
CA ASP A 236 17.37 -12.56 -2.90
C ASP A 236 17.50 -11.26 -3.69
N MET A 237 18.04 -10.21 -3.07
CA MET A 237 18.23 -8.94 -3.75
C MET A 237 19.06 -9.03 -5.03
N SER A 238 19.96 -10.01 -5.15
CA SER A 238 20.81 -10.15 -6.34
C SER A 238 20.08 -10.72 -7.55
N ASN A 239 18.93 -11.37 -7.35
CA ASN A 239 18.13 -11.99 -8.40
C ASN A 239 16.65 -11.56 -8.41
N LEU A 240 16.28 -10.57 -7.61
CA LEU A 240 14.95 -9.98 -7.61
C LEU A 240 14.67 -9.32 -8.99
N PRO A 241 13.59 -9.69 -9.70
CA PRO A 241 13.28 -9.08 -10.98
C PRO A 241 12.88 -7.60 -10.81
N GLY A 242 13.48 -6.72 -11.60
CA GLY A 242 13.01 -5.34 -11.74
C GLY A 242 11.77 -5.29 -12.65
N TYR A 243 10.68 -4.69 -12.16
CA TYR A 243 9.40 -4.54 -12.87
C TYR A 243 8.88 -5.82 -13.54
N GLY A 244 8.88 -6.93 -12.79
CA GLY A 244 8.55 -8.26 -13.31
C GLY A 244 7.09 -8.46 -13.76
N ASN A 245 6.17 -7.57 -13.36
CA ASN A 245 4.74 -7.58 -13.72
C ASN A 245 4.06 -8.94 -13.53
N ILE A 246 4.17 -9.51 -12.33
CA ILE A 246 3.62 -10.84 -12.01
C ILE A 246 2.12 -10.70 -11.72
N PRO A 247 1.20 -11.27 -12.52
CA PRO A 247 -0.24 -11.16 -12.28
C PRO A 247 -0.67 -11.80 -10.96
N VAL A 248 -1.67 -11.21 -10.28
CA VAL A 248 -2.13 -11.64 -8.95
C VAL A 248 -2.61 -13.09 -8.89
N ASP A 249 -3.22 -13.61 -9.95
CA ASP A 249 -3.66 -15.02 -10.04
C ASP A 249 -2.49 -16.02 -10.10
N HIS A 250 -1.27 -15.54 -10.29
CA HIS A 250 -0.03 -16.31 -10.19
C HIS A 250 0.71 -16.07 -8.85
N THR A 251 0.06 -15.42 -7.88
CA THR A 251 0.61 -15.13 -6.54
C THR A 251 -0.28 -15.71 -5.44
N TYR A 252 0.20 -15.65 -4.20
CA TYR A 252 -0.62 -15.94 -3.01
C TYR A 252 -1.36 -14.70 -2.47
N GLY A 253 -1.36 -13.59 -3.20
CA GLY A 253 -2.00 -12.33 -2.79
C GLY A 253 -1.24 -11.55 -1.70
N TYR A 254 0.01 -11.93 -1.43
CA TYR A 254 0.91 -11.20 -0.55
C TYR A 254 2.37 -11.29 -1.01
N VAL A 255 3.21 -10.42 -0.46
CA VAL A 255 4.67 -10.46 -0.58
C VAL A 255 5.30 -10.01 0.74
N THR A 256 6.40 -10.65 1.13
CA THR A 256 7.07 -10.40 2.40
C THR A 256 8.53 -10.01 2.18
N ALA A 257 8.93 -8.83 2.62
CA ALA A 257 10.33 -8.45 2.77
C ALA A 257 10.89 -9.07 4.04
N PHE A 258 12.03 -9.74 3.95
CA PHE A 258 12.68 -10.42 5.09
C PHE A 258 14.20 -10.52 4.91
N THR A 259 14.89 -11.00 5.94
CA THR A 259 16.30 -11.42 5.88
C THR A 259 16.40 -12.87 6.34
N ASN A 260 17.38 -13.62 5.84
CA ASN A 260 17.53 -15.04 6.19
C ASN A 260 17.81 -15.23 7.69
N GLY A 261 17.01 -16.08 8.34
CA GLY A 261 17.12 -16.43 9.78
C GLY A 261 15.77 -16.36 10.49
N GLN A 262 15.49 -17.26 11.43
CA GLN A 262 14.16 -17.34 12.09
C GLN A 262 13.88 -16.21 13.11
N ALA A 263 14.86 -15.37 13.45
CA ALA A 263 14.76 -14.31 14.46
C ALA A 263 14.73 -12.88 13.87
N THR A 264 14.55 -12.71 12.56
CA THR A 264 14.68 -11.42 11.87
C THR A 264 13.33 -10.76 11.56
N THR A 265 13.29 -9.42 11.54
CA THR A 265 12.10 -8.64 11.13
C THR A 265 11.58 -9.07 9.74
N ALA A 266 10.27 -9.23 9.63
CA ALA A 266 9.54 -9.47 8.39
C ALA A 266 8.46 -8.39 8.21
N PHE A 267 8.31 -7.91 6.98
CA PHE A 267 7.24 -6.99 6.59
C PHE A 267 6.44 -7.62 5.46
N THR A 268 5.17 -7.92 5.72
CA THR A 268 4.27 -8.53 4.75
C THR A 268 3.28 -7.49 4.22
N ILE A 269 3.19 -7.38 2.90
CA ILE A 269 2.19 -6.61 2.17
C ILE A 269 1.19 -7.60 1.58
N VAL A 270 -0.07 -7.52 2.02
CA VAL A 270 -1.18 -8.30 1.47
C VAL A 270 -2.02 -7.37 0.60
N TYR A 271 -2.16 -7.72 -0.68
CA TYR A 271 -2.97 -7.00 -1.67
C TYR A 271 -4.18 -7.83 -2.12
N GLY A 272 -4.23 -9.12 -1.76
CA GLY A 272 -5.34 -10.02 -2.03
C GLY A 272 -5.19 -10.81 -3.33
N THR A 273 -6.05 -11.79 -3.54
CA THR A 273 -6.03 -12.68 -4.72
C THR A 273 -7.11 -12.36 -5.75
N HIS A 274 -8.02 -11.45 -5.41
CA HIS A 274 -9.14 -11.10 -6.26
C HIS A 274 -8.71 -10.18 -7.40
N GLN A 275 -9.22 -10.45 -8.60
CA GLN A 275 -9.09 -9.56 -9.75
C GLN A 275 -9.91 -8.27 -9.52
N LEU A 276 -9.79 -7.30 -10.43
CA LEU A 276 -10.61 -6.09 -10.42
C LEU A 276 -12.09 -6.50 -10.44
N SER A 277 -12.79 -6.23 -9.34
CA SER A 277 -14.20 -6.53 -9.19
C SER A 277 -15.00 -5.25 -9.28
N ASP A 278 -15.94 -5.22 -10.22
CA ASP A 278 -16.93 -4.17 -10.49
C ASP A 278 -16.46 -3.00 -11.38
N CYS A 279 -16.91 -3.06 -12.65
CA CYS A 279 -16.94 -1.99 -13.64
C CYS A 279 -18.41 -1.55 -13.81
N SER A 280 -18.67 -0.26 -13.69
CA SER A 280 -20.02 0.34 -13.63
C SER A 280 -21.08 -0.22 -14.61
N TRP A 281 -22.32 -0.27 -14.11
CA TRP A 281 -23.58 -0.44 -14.86
C TRP A 281 -23.76 0.60 -15.98
N ASN A 282 -23.73 0.16 -17.24
CA ASN A 282 -24.44 0.81 -18.34
C ASN A 282 -25.75 0.03 -18.52
N ASN A 283 -26.89 0.74 -18.57
CA ASN A 283 -28.30 0.40 -18.83
C ASN A 283 -28.72 -0.96 -19.46
N SER A 284 -27.84 -1.89 -19.83
CA SER A 284 -28.18 -3.28 -20.17
C SER A 284 -27.04 -4.31 -20.07
N SER A 285 -25.80 -3.96 -19.68
CA SER A 285 -24.72 -4.97 -19.60
C SER A 285 -23.52 -4.55 -18.74
N TYR A 286 -22.95 -5.52 -18.02
CA TYR A 286 -21.65 -5.42 -17.34
C TYR A 286 -20.54 -5.48 -18.39
N LEU A 287 -19.71 -4.44 -18.49
CA LEU A 287 -18.43 -4.52 -19.21
C LEU A 287 -17.31 -4.51 -18.18
N CYS A 288 -17.12 -5.64 -17.49
CA CYS A 288 -15.91 -5.84 -16.70
C CYS A 288 -14.72 -5.90 -17.67
N GLN A 289 -13.83 -4.91 -17.61
CA GLN A 289 -12.53 -5.03 -18.25
C GLN A 289 -11.67 -5.98 -17.42
N SER A 290 -10.88 -6.82 -18.09
CA SER A 290 -9.87 -7.64 -17.44
C SER A 290 -8.82 -6.74 -16.79
N GLY A 291 -8.70 -6.78 -15.47
CA GLY A 291 -7.74 -6.00 -14.69
C GLY A 291 -7.56 -6.62 -13.32
N GLY A 292 -6.53 -6.22 -12.60
CA GLY A 292 -6.22 -6.77 -11.28
C GLY A 292 -4.86 -6.33 -10.77
N TYR A 293 -4.55 -6.76 -9.56
CA TYR A 293 -3.24 -6.51 -9.00
C TYR A 293 -2.14 -7.23 -9.79
N VAL A 294 -0.98 -6.62 -9.80
CA VAL A 294 0.27 -7.21 -10.27
C VAL A 294 1.32 -6.98 -9.20
N LEU A 295 2.24 -7.90 -9.04
CA LEU A 295 3.40 -7.70 -8.18
C LEU A 295 4.58 -7.26 -9.06
N ASN A 296 5.00 -6.01 -8.87
CA ASN A 296 6.32 -5.55 -9.27
C ASN A 296 7.28 -5.55 -8.09
N SER A 297 8.56 -5.50 -8.43
CA SER A 297 9.65 -5.27 -7.51
C SER A 297 10.73 -4.48 -8.23
N ASN A 298 11.59 -3.80 -7.49
CA ASN A 298 12.78 -3.20 -8.08
C ASN A 298 13.93 -3.29 -7.07
N PRO A 299 15.00 -4.06 -7.35
CA PRO A 299 16.24 -3.89 -6.61
C PRO A 299 16.85 -2.56 -7.07
N TYR A 300 17.03 -1.61 -6.16
CA TYR A 300 17.87 -0.43 -6.44
C TYR A 300 19.26 -0.71 -5.85
N PRO A 301 20.11 -1.51 -6.51
CA PRO A 301 21.37 -1.95 -5.93
C PRO A 301 22.31 -0.80 -5.61
N TYR A 302 22.28 0.28 -6.39
CA TYR A 302 23.07 1.49 -6.19
C TYR A 302 22.58 2.35 -5.02
N GLU A 303 21.32 2.20 -4.62
CA GLU A 303 20.71 2.94 -3.53
C GLU A 303 20.57 2.10 -2.27
N HIS A 304 21.00 0.85 -2.32
CA HIS A 304 20.90 -0.09 -1.21
C HIS A 304 19.44 -0.28 -0.74
N LEU A 305 18.51 -0.35 -1.69
CA LEU A 305 17.08 -0.51 -1.41
C LEU A 305 16.49 -1.77 -2.04
N LEU A 306 15.54 -2.36 -1.33
CA LEU A 306 14.60 -3.36 -1.82
C LEU A 306 13.24 -2.69 -2.00
N ALA A 307 12.72 -2.61 -3.23
CA ALA A 307 11.38 -2.08 -3.47
C ALA A 307 10.38 -3.19 -3.81
N LEU A 308 9.26 -3.24 -3.08
CA LEU A 308 8.12 -4.10 -3.37
C LEU A 308 6.94 -3.22 -3.80
N LEU A 309 6.44 -3.48 -5.00
CA LEU A 309 5.63 -2.53 -5.74
C LEU A 309 4.33 -3.21 -6.21
N PRO A 310 3.39 -3.59 -5.32
CA PRO A 310 2.09 -4.05 -5.78
C PRO A 310 1.43 -2.95 -6.61
N GLY A 311 1.16 -3.25 -7.88
CA GLY A 311 0.50 -2.33 -8.80
C GLY A 311 -0.84 -2.86 -9.24
N LEU A 312 -1.55 -2.03 -9.99
CA LEU A 312 -2.90 -2.28 -10.44
C LEU A 312 -2.99 -1.96 -11.93
N ASN A 313 -3.33 -2.99 -12.71
CA ASN A 313 -3.71 -2.83 -14.10
C ASN A 313 -5.24 -2.70 -14.17
N LEU A 314 -5.72 -1.55 -14.64
CA LEU A 314 -7.15 -1.22 -14.66
C LEU A 314 -7.88 -1.79 -15.89
N GLY A 315 -7.17 -2.35 -16.87
CA GLY A 315 -7.78 -2.98 -18.05
C GLY A 315 -8.37 -2.01 -19.07
N GLY A 316 -8.22 -0.71 -18.87
CA GLY A 316 -8.64 0.32 -19.82
C GLY A 316 -8.49 1.76 -19.30
N PRO A 317 -8.96 2.76 -20.06
CA PRO A 317 -8.61 4.15 -19.83
C PRO A 317 -9.23 4.71 -18.55
N LEU A 318 -8.58 5.65 -17.88
CA LEU A 318 -9.16 6.47 -16.79
C LEU A 318 -9.68 7.81 -17.32
N ARG A 319 -10.75 8.29 -16.70
CA ARG A 319 -11.41 9.57 -17.01
C ARG A 319 -11.67 10.36 -15.75
N ALA A 320 -11.90 11.67 -15.91
CA ALA A 320 -12.36 12.52 -14.83
C ALA A 320 -13.68 12.00 -14.24
N GLY A 321 -13.77 11.95 -12.91
CA GLY A 321 -14.94 11.44 -12.19
C GLY A 321 -14.91 9.94 -11.92
N ASP A 322 -13.97 9.19 -12.49
CA ASP A 322 -13.75 7.79 -12.12
C ASP A 322 -13.28 7.71 -10.65
N LEU A 323 -13.70 6.65 -9.95
CA LEU A 323 -13.37 6.40 -8.55
C LEU A 323 -12.76 5.01 -8.39
N LEU A 324 -11.58 4.92 -7.78
CA LEU A 324 -10.93 3.66 -7.42
C LEU A 324 -10.94 3.45 -5.91
N ASP A 325 -11.44 2.30 -5.45
CA ASP A 325 -11.38 1.87 -4.04
C ASP A 325 -10.52 0.60 -3.93
N GLN A 326 -9.44 0.66 -3.16
CA GLN A 326 -8.46 -0.42 -2.99
C GLN A 326 -8.05 -0.57 -1.54
N THR A 327 -7.71 -1.80 -1.15
CA THR A 327 -7.30 -2.13 0.22
C THR A 327 -5.99 -2.89 0.22
N PHE A 328 -5.09 -2.51 1.13
CA PHE A 328 -3.87 -3.24 1.46
C PHE A 328 -3.89 -3.59 2.94
N VAL A 329 -3.27 -4.71 3.31
CA VAL A 329 -3.03 -5.06 4.71
C VAL A 329 -1.53 -5.21 4.92
N TYR A 330 -1.00 -4.53 5.93
CA TYR A 330 0.39 -4.62 6.34
C TYR A 330 0.48 -5.45 7.62
N ARG A 331 1.41 -6.40 7.64
CA ARG A 331 1.73 -7.18 8.83
C ARG A 331 3.23 -7.11 9.10
N PHE A 332 3.56 -7.09 10.38
CA PHE A 332 4.90 -6.86 10.86
C PHE A 332 5.22 -7.90 11.91
N ASP A 333 6.23 -8.71 11.64
CA ASP A 333 6.52 -9.89 12.43
C ASP A 333 8.01 -9.99 12.76
N LYS A 334 8.31 -10.64 13.89
CA LYS A 334 9.67 -11.02 14.28
C LYS A 334 9.90 -12.45 13.81
N GLY A 335 10.15 -12.59 12.52
CA GLY A 335 10.18 -13.86 11.79
C GLY A 335 8.77 -14.32 11.44
N VAL A 336 8.65 -15.05 10.33
CA VAL A 336 7.38 -15.69 9.92
C VAL A 336 7.31 -17.07 10.55
N GLN A 337 6.27 -17.34 11.33
CA GLN A 337 5.99 -18.66 11.91
C GLN A 337 4.81 -19.34 11.23
N ALA A 338 4.62 -20.63 11.51
CA ALA A 338 3.50 -21.43 11.03
C ALA A 338 2.12 -20.74 11.17
N SER A 339 1.86 -20.12 12.34
CA SER A 339 0.60 -19.41 12.61
C SER A 339 0.42 -18.16 11.75
N ASP A 340 1.50 -17.51 11.35
CA ASP A 340 1.46 -16.27 10.57
C ASP A 340 1.06 -16.58 9.12
N VAL A 341 1.43 -17.76 8.60
CA VAL A 341 1.13 -18.18 7.22
C VAL A 341 -0.37 -18.34 6.98
N GLU A 342 -1.09 -19.00 7.89
CA GLU A 342 -2.55 -19.13 7.81
C GLU A 342 -3.23 -17.76 7.86
N ILE A 343 -2.74 -16.87 8.75
CA ILE A 343 -3.23 -15.50 8.87
C ILE A 343 -3.00 -14.71 7.57
N TYR A 344 -1.85 -14.87 6.91
CA TYR A 344 -1.56 -14.18 5.64
C TYR A 344 -2.47 -14.67 4.53
N GLN A 345 -2.66 -15.98 4.41
CA GLN A 345 -3.55 -16.58 3.40
C GLN A 345 -5.01 -16.17 3.62
N GLN A 346 -5.48 -16.20 4.87
CA GLN A 346 -6.81 -15.74 5.25
C GLN A 346 -6.97 -14.23 4.99
N SER A 347 -5.95 -13.43 5.30
CA SER A 347 -5.96 -11.99 4.98
C SER A 347 -6.07 -11.79 3.47
N ALA A 348 -5.28 -12.52 2.67
CA ALA A 348 -5.30 -12.42 1.21
C ALA A 348 -6.64 -12.80 0.58
N SER A 349 -7.34 -13.80 1.13
CA SER A 349 -8.69 -14.15 0.66
C SER A 349 -9.75 -13.13 1.07
N ASN A 350 -9.53 -12.39 2.16
CA ASN A 350 -10.48 -11.44 2.73
C ASN A 350 -10.30 -10.00 2.25
N VAL A 351 -9.11 -9.64 1.74
CA VAL A 351 -8.91 -8.34 1.10
C VAL A 351 -9.83 -8.26 -0.11
N PRO A 352 -10.76 -7.30 -0.18
CA PRO A 352 -11.64 -7.17 -1.33
C PRO A 352 -10.84 -6.84 -2.58
N GLY A 353 -11.31 -7.32 -3.75
CA GLY A 353 -10.76 -6.91 -5.02
C GLY A 353 -10.82 -5.38 -5.20
N PRO A 354 -9.89 -4.78 -5.94
CA PRO A 354 -9.96 -3.36 -6.25
C PRO A 354 -11.23 -3.10 -7.07
N ARG A 355 -11.85 -1.94 -6.85
CA ARG A 355 -13.13 -1.58 -7.49
C ARG A 355 -13.01 -0.26 -8.22
N LEU A 356 -13.38 -0.24 -9.50
CA LEU A 356 -13.32 0.94 -10.35
C LEU A 356 -14.72 1.36 -10.78
N PHE A 357 -15.24 2.40 -10.16
CA PHE A 357 -16.51 2.98 -10.53
C PHE A 357 -16.29 4.03 -11.61
N ARG A 358 -16.88 3.82 -12.79
CA ARG A 358 -16.83 4.82 -13.87
C ARG A 358 -17.82 5.93 -13.61
N ASP A 359 -17.35 7.17 -13.76
CA ASP A 359 -18.14 8.40 -13.55
C ASP A 359 -19.04 8.29 -12.31
N TYR A 360 -18.42 8.28 -11.13
CA TYR A 360 -19.12 7.94 -9.90
C TYR A 360 -20.23 8.96 -9.58
N GLN A 361 -21.46 8.46 -9.59
CA GLN A 361 -22.66 9.15 -9.12
C GLN A 361 -23.06 8.59 -7.75
N ASN A 362 -23.49 9.48 -6.85
CA ASN A 362 -23.87 9.12 -5.48
C ASN A 362 -24.97 8.04 -5.47
N GLY A 363 -24.96 7.15 -4.48
CA GLY A 363 -25.88 6.04 -4.30
C GLY A 363 -25.44 4.71 -4.92
N ARG A 364 -24.26 4.67 -5.57
CA ARG A 364 -23.75 3.48 -6.27
C ARG A 364 -22.79 2.61 -5.44
N GLY A 365 -22.18 3.16 -4.40
CA GLY A 365 -21.07 2.53 -3.68
C GLY A 365 -21.43 1.74 -2.41
N GLY A 366 -22.56 2.05 -1.77
CA GLY A 366 -22.91 1.53 -0.44
C GLY A 366 -21.90 1.90 0.66
N GLY A 367 -22.15 1.44 1.89
CA GLY A 367 -21.14 1.43 2.97
C GLY A 367 -20.50 2.78 3.33
N GLY A 368 -21.22 3.89 3.20
CA GLY A 368 -20.70 5.24 3.48
C GLY A 368 -19.79 5.83 2.39
N LEU A 369 -19.63 5.17 1.24
CA LEU A 369 -18.79 5.65 0.13
C LEU A 369 -19.23 7.02 -0.38
N ASP A 370 -20.54 7.28 -0.44
CA ASP A 370 -21.08 8.57 -0.88
C ASP A 370 -20.56 9.75 -0.05
N SER A 371 -20.52 9.61 1.28
CA SER A 371 -20.01 10.65 2.16
C SER A 371 -18.53 10.92 1.94
N ILE A 372 -17.74 9.87 1.64
CA ILE A 372 -16.32 10.02 1.30
C ILE A 372 -16.18 10.73 -0.04
N VAL A 373 -16.96 10.34 -1.05
CA VAL A 373 -16.91 10.95 -2.38
C VAL A 373 -17.36 12.42 -2.35
N ASP A 374 -18.38 12.76 -1.58
CA ASP A 374 -18.82 14.16 -1.39
C ASP A 374 -17.70 15.00 -0.75
N GLN A 375 -16.97 14.44 0.21
CA GLN A 375 -15.79 15.09 0.78
C GLN A 375 -14.65 15.21 -0.24
N LEU A 376 -14.38 14.18 -1.03
CA LEU A 376 -13.36 14.22 -2.08
C LEU A 376 -13.68 15.30 -3.13
N LYS A 377 -14.92 15.34 -3.64
CA LYS A 377 -15.40 16.34 -4.60
C LYS A 377 -15.30 17.76 -4.03
N SER A 378 -15.77 17.97 -2.80
CA SER A 378 -15.74 19.30 -2.17
C SER A 378 -14.33 19.80 -1.84
N ASN A 379 -13.38 18.89 -1.64
CA ASN A 379 -12.00 19.22 -1.31
C ASN A 379 -11.05 19.27 -2.51
N MET A 380 -11.46 18.77 -3.68
CA MET A 380 -10.61 18.68 -4.89
C MET A 380 -10.10 20.05 -5.38
N CYS A 381 -10.82 21.15 -5.09
CA CYS A 381 -10.37 22.52 -5.33
C CYS A 381 -10.01 23.29 -4.04
N GLY A 382 -10.02 22.60 -2.89
CA GLY A 382 -9.76 23.19 -1.58
C GLY A 382 -8.30 23.56 -1.35
N ARG A 383 -8.06 24.57 -0.52
CA ARG A 383 -6.71 24.94 -0.05
C ARG A 383 -6.35 24.09 1.16
N GLY A 384 -5.64 22.98 0.95
CA GLY A 384 -5.01 22.23 2.05
C GLY A 384 -3.68 22.86 2.50
N VAL A 385 -2.96 22.16 3.37
CA VAL A 385 -1.61 22.53 3.81
C VAL A 385 -0.59 21.59 3.15
N ARG A 386 0.43 22.15 2.50
CA ARG A 386 1.59 21.38 2.03
C ARG A 386 2.54 21.15 3.20
N THR A 387 2.47 19.97 3.81
CA THR A 387 3.28 19.63 4.98
C THR A 387 3.60 18.15 5.01
N LYS A 388 4.81 17.81 5.43
CA LYS A 388 5.15 16.44 5.84
C LYS A 388 4.79 16.14 7.30
N HIS A 389 4.32 17.15 8.04
CA HIS A 389 3.99 17.03 9.45
C HIS A 389 2.49 17.15 9.71
N LEU A 390 1.79 16.02 9.82
CA LEU A 390 0.33 15.98 9.93
C LEU A 390 -0.21 16.61 11.22
N ASN A 391 0.56 16.63 12.31
CA ASN A 391 0.08 17.24 13.56
C ASN A 391 -0.02 18.77 13.49
N ARG A 392 0.51 19.40 12.42
CA ARG A 392 0.38 20.85 12.15
C ARG A 392 -1.01 21.25 11.61
N LEU A 393 -1.90 20.29 11.36
CA LEU A 393 -3.25 20.54 10.83
C LEU A 393 -4.27 20.98 11.88
N ARG A 394 -3.88 21.04 13.17
CA ARG A 394 -4.76 21.53 14.24
C ARG A 394 -5.10 23.01 14.01
N GLY A 395 -6.32 23.28 13.54
CA GLY A 395 -6.87 24.63 13.40
C GLY A 395 -7.26 25.06 11.98
N TYR A 396 -7.13 24.21 10.96
CA TYR A 396 -7.57 24.58 9.61
C TYR A 396 -9.07 24.28 9.43
N GLN A 397 -9.85 25.33 9.18
CA GLN A 397 -11.25 25.23 8.79
C GLN A 397 -11.35 24.80 7.33
N THR A 398 -12.24 23.85 7.04
CA THR A 398 -12.63 23.41 5.71
C THR A 398 -13.14 24.61 4.91
N ILE A 399 -12.47 24.99 3.83
CA ILE A 399 -12.97 26.01 2.90
C ILE A 399 -13.73 25.26 1.81
N SER A 400 -15.06 25.32 1.86
CA SER A 400 -15.93 24.76 0.82
C SER A 400 -15.73 25.50 -0.51
N CYS A 401 -15.71 24.74 -1.62
CA CYS A 401 -15.71 25.32 -2.96
C CYS A 401 -17.06 26.02 -3.23
N ILE A 402 -17.01 27.25 -3.75
CA ILE A 402 -18.18 27.91 -4.33
C ILE A 402 -18.21 27.50 -5.80
N HIS A 403 -19.28 26.81 -6.23
CA HIS A 403 -19.52 26.43 -7.63
C HIS A 403 -20.31 27.51 -8.36
#